data_AF-A0A3L7UL38-F1
#
_entry.id   AF-A0A3L7UL38-F1
#
_cell.length_a   1.000
_cell.length_b   1.000
_cell.length_c   1.000
_cell.angle_alpha   90.00
_cell.angle_beta   90.00
_cell.angle_gamma   90.00
#
_symmetry.space_group_name_H-M   'P 1'
#
loop_
_entity.id
_entity.type
_entity.pdbx_description
1 polymer ?
#
loop_
_entity_poly.entity_id
_entity_poly.type
_entity_poly.pdbx_seq_one_letter_code
_entity_poly.pdbx_strand_id
1 'polypeptide(L)'
;MSADLSEVVWRMASFCPEVGCSFKDEPVVAILKCWNRAQRLTLCSAVALVALLAGNILRACPFCLSPPMTLVEEIATSDLVVIVELLRFEVVGSGGRRIPQSTVRIREFLQGAEFATTCGRLQAGQSVVVPQELTGSLGDLFLLFGSLPTSNSATDSTFATNTNAATLDSAEDGGIVTANLKTVNDDQKKIQRTSLVLPELISWDTSTPVSLEAIRYIKCAPAQSIPQVQRLPYYLKFLENPDPLLSIDAWAEFANATYDDVKAVQDQMPRAKLREWIADPMMTPERLGLYGMMLGLCGNVDDAAFLKMQIGTVPPTGKDNAEFFRYGTDGLMGGYLLLTGEDGVAFLEQTRLKPDVPTDSVHAVVQALQFVWTYESGLIPQPRLQSSMRRLLSNNDLRILTITNLARWKDWDSWPELERLFRNECADDRATQKAIVLFAEECKKATTAGGIPLELANAATIFLAEAEVEHPELFRATNNAEFLGP
;
A
#
# COMPACT_ATOMS: atom_id res chain seq x y z
N MET A 1 26.54 6.48 59.48
CA MET A 1 27.21 5.16 59.44
C MET A 1 27.28 4.75 57.99
N SER A 2 28.47 4.90 57.42
CA SER A 2 28.87 4.45 56.09
C SER A 2 28.79 2.93 56.01
N ALA A 3 28.03 2.43 55.05
CA ALA A 3 28.12 1.04 54.60
C ALA A 3 28.07 1.05 53.06
N ASP A 4 29.29 1.03 52.51
CA ASP A 4 29.71 0.13 51.44
C ASP A 4 28.92 0.08 50.11
N LEU A 5 29.09 1.12 49.28
CA LEU A 5 28.84 1.04 47.83
C LEU A 5 29.96 0.30 47.07
N SER A 6 31.07 -0.04 47.72
CA SER A 6 32.21 -0.68 47.08
C SER A 6 32.03 -2.19 46.91
N GLU A 7 31.22 -2.82 47.76
CA GLU A 7 30.94 -4.26 47.72
C GLU A 7 29.99 -4.67 46.57
N VAL A 8 29.06 -3.80 46.17
CA VAL A 8 28.11 -4.05 45.06
C VAL A 8 28.81 -3.99 43.70
N VAL A 9 29.76 -3.07 43.54
CA VAL A 9 30.53 -2.88 42.30
C VAL A 9 31.50 -4.04 42.06
N TRP A 10 32.08 -4.62 43.13
CA TRP A 10 32.95 -5.77 43.01
C TRP A 10 32.22 -7.07 42.65
N ARG A 11 30.96 -7.23 43.07
CA ARG A 11 30.15 -8.43 42.76
C ARG A 11 29.66 -8.51 41.31
N MET A 12 29.53 -7.39 40.61
CA MET A 12 29.13 -7.38 39.19
C MET A 12 30.31 -7.66 38.22
N ALA A 13 31.56 -7.50 38.67
CA ALA A 13 32.74 -7.70 37.82
C ALA A 13 33.11 -9.18 37.59
N SER A 14 32.46 -10.13 38.29
CA SER A 14 32.80 -11.56 38.23
C SER A 14 32.11 -12.35 37.10
N PHE A 15 31.33 -11.70 36.22
CA PHE A 15 30.46 -12.39 35.26
C PHE A 15 30.68 -12.01 33.78
N CYS A 16 31.92 -11.71 33.39
CA CYS A 16 32.31 -11.58 31.98
C CYS A 16 33.74 -12.08 31.76
N PRO A 17 33.95 -13.32 31.28
CA PRO A 17 35.22 -13.69 30.68
C PRO A 17 35.23 -13.23 29.21
N GLU A 18 36.42 -12.85 28.74
CA GLU A 18 36.77 -12.60 27.34
C GLU A 18 36.44 -11.24 26.71
N VAL A 19 37.12 -10.17 27.14
CA VAL A 19 37.70 -9.21 26.16
C VAL A 19 39.00 -8.66 26.73
N GLY A 20 40.12 -8.98 26.09
CA GLY A 20 41.44 -8.46 26.46
C GLY A 20 41.53 -6.96 26.18
N CYS A 21 41.49 -6.13 27.23
CA CYS A 21 41.80 -4.71 27.17
C CYS A 21 42.81 -4.34 28.26
N SER A 22 43.98 -3.84 27.84
CA SER A 22 45.02 -3.32 28.73
C SER A 22 44.57 -1.98 29.33
N PHE A 23 44.41 -1.93 30.66
CA PHE A 23 43.97 -0.74 31.39
C PHE A 23 45.15 0.18 31.73
N LYS A 24 45.21 1.36 31.12
CA LYS A 24 46.10 2.47 31.51
C LYS A 24 45.40 3.75 31.94
N ASP A 25 44.07 3.79 31.93
CA ASP A 25 43.28 4.94 32.40
C ASP A 25 42.22 4.51 33.44
N GLU A 26 41.88 5.42 34.36
CA GLU A 26 40.96 5.21 35.50
C GLU A 26 39.60 4.57 35.08
N PRO A 27 39.08 3.60 35.86
CA PRO A 27 38.00 2.70 35.45
C PRO A 27 36.66 3.41 35.15
N VAL A 28 36.42 4.58 35.73
CA VAL A 28 35.17 5.33 35.57
C VAL A 28 35.03 5.96 34.17
N VAL A 29 36.14 6.43 33.59
CA VAL A 29 36.15 7.08 32.27
C VAL A 29 35.99 6.05 31.15
N ALA A 30 36.53 4.84 31.33
CA ALA A 30 36.38 3.74 30.38
C ALA A 30 34.92 3.24 30.31
N ILE A 31 34.23 3.13 31.45
CA ILE A 31 32.83 2.69 31.52
C ILE A 31 31.90 3.71 30.86
N LEU A 32 32.09 5.02 31.11
CA LEU A 32 31.32 6.09 30.46
C LEU A 32 31.53 6.14 28.94
N LYS A 33 32.75 5.89 28.46
CA LYS A 33 33.05 5.80 27.02
C LYS A 33 32.40 4.58 26.36
N CYS A 34 32.42 3.42 27.03
CA CYS A 34 31.74 2.22 26.54
C CYS A 34 30.22 2.36 26.52
N TRP A 35 29.64 3.01 27.53
CA TRP A 35 28.20 3.26 27.59
C TRP A 35 27.73 4.21 26.48
N ASN A 36 28.46 5.30 26.22
CA ASN A 36 28.20 6.20 25.09
C ASN A 36 28.37 5.52 23.72
N ARG A 37 29.28 4.54 23.59
CA ARG A 37 29.48 3.79 22.33
C ARG A 37 28.34 2.81 22.09
N ALA A 38 27.88 2.12 23.13
CA ALA A 38 26.73 1.22 23.05
C ALA A 38 25.42 1.98 22.74
N GLN A 39 25.22 3.16 23.34
CA GLN A 39 24.08 4.03 23.05
C GLN A 39 24.09 4.57 21.60
N ARG A 40 25.27 4.89 21.06
CA ARG A 40 25.40 5.33 19.66
C ARG A 40 25.14 4.19 18.66
N LEU A 41 25.56 2.97 18.99
CA LEU A 41 25.30 1.78 18.16
C LEU A 41 23.82 1.42 18.16
N THR A 42 23.13 1.46 19.30
CA THR A 42 21.68 1.22 19.35
C THR A 42 20.87 2.31 18.65
N LEU A 43 21.29 3.58 18.75
CA LEU A 43 20.66 4.68 18.02
C LEU A 43 20.86 4.56 16.50
N CYS A 44 22.06 4.19 16.04
CA CYS A 44 22.33 3.97 14.61
C CYS A 44 21.54 2.78 14.05
N SER A 45 21.42 1.69 14.81
CA SER A 45 20.59 0.54 14.41
C SER A 45 19.10 0.88 14.38
N ALA A 46 18.60 1.69 15.32
CA ALA A 46 17.23 2.16 15.31
C ALA A 46 16.95 3.10 14.13
N VAL A 47 17.87 4.00 13.81
CA VAL A 47 17.78 4.89 12.63
C VAL A 47 17.86 4.08 11.32
N ALA A 48 18.71 3.07 11.24
CA ALA A 48 18.78 2.18 10.08
C ALA A 48 17.50 1.35 9.91
N LEU A 49 16.90 0.87 11.01
CA LEU A 49 15.63 0.14 10.99
C LEU A 49 14.46 1.06 10.58
N VAL A 50 14.41 2.29 11.08
CA VAL A 50 13.42 3.29 10.69
C VAL A 50 13.60 3.71 9.23
N ALA A 51 14.84 3.84 8.73
CA ALA A 51 15.11 4.12 7.31
C ALA A 51 14.72 2.94 6.39
N LEU A 52 14.90 1.69 6.85
CA LEU A 52 14.45 0.48 6.15
C LEU A 52 12.91 0.37 6.13
N LEU A 53 12.23 0.78 7.21
CA LEU A 53 10.77 0.77 7.30
C LEU A 53 10.12 1.96 6.55
N ALA A 54 10.74 3.14 6.54
CA ALA A 54 10.28 4.31 5.79
C ALA A 54 10.52 4.17 4.27
N GLY A 55 11.57 3.45 3.86
CA GLY A 55 11.91 3.21 2.45
C GLY A 55 10.89 2.36 1.68
N ASN A 56 9.91 1.74 2.35
CA ASN A 56 8.87 0.95 1.69
C ASN A 56 7.64 1.77 1.27
N ILE A 57 7.45 2.99 1.79
CA ILE A 57 6.30 3.84 1.41
C ILE A 57 6.53 4.50 0.03
N LEU A 58 7.79 4.62 -0.40
CA LEU A 58 8.19 5.20 -1.70
C LEU A 58 8.27 4.19 -2.86
N ARG A 59 7.77 2.96 -2.68
CA ARG A 59 8.02 1.84 -3.61
C ARG A 59 6.78 1.29 -4.35
N ALA A 60 5.60 1.83 -4.13
CA ALA A 60 4.41 1.42 -4.89
C ALA A 60 4.26 2.25 -6.18
N CYS A 61 3.35 1.83 -7.07
CA CYS A 61 3.05 2.54 -8.30
C CYS A 61 2.61 3.98 -7.98
N PRO A 62 3.19 5.01 -8.63
CA PRO A 62 2.96 6.41 -8.27
C PRO A 62 1.51 6.88 -8.50
N PHE A 63 0.69 6.09 -9.19
CA PHE A 63 -0.70 6.37 -9.49
C PHE A 63 -1.69 5.47 -8.73
N CYS A 64 -1.21 4.53 -7.91
CA CYS A 64 -2.07 3.60 -7.17
C CYS A 64 -2.30 4.06 -5.73
N LEU A 65 -3.57 4.15 -5.32
CA LEU A 65 -3.95 4.55 -3.97
C LEU A 65 -4.09 3.31 -3.10
N SER A 66 -3.18 3.13 -2.15
CA SER A 66 -3.18 2.03 -1.18
C SER A 66 -3.43 0.67 -1.83
N PRO A 67 -2.42 0.11 -2.52
CA PRO A 67 -2.60 -1.12 -3.26
C PRO A 67 -3.13 -2.24 -2.34
N PRO A 68 -4.10 -3.05 -2.82
CA PRO A 68 -4.64 -4.15 -2.04
C PRO A 68 -3.56 -5.22 -1.83
N MET A 69 -3.74 -6.01 -0.78
CA MET A 69 -2.92 -7.19 -0.55
C MET A 69 -3.07 -8.15 -1.73
N THR A 70 -1.95 -8.69 -2.21
CA THR A 70 -1.95 -9.70 -3.29
C THR A 70 -2.41 -11.06 -2.75
N LEU A 71 -2.92 -11.93 -3.61
CA LEU A 71 -3.35 -13.28 -3.24
C LEU A 71 -2.17 -14.11 -2.71
N VAL A 72 -0.97 -13.92 -3.26
CA VAL A 72 0.23 -14.60 -2.75
C VAL A 72 0.58 -14.12 -1.34
N GLU A 73 0.43 -12.82 -1.04
CA GLU A 73 0.58 -12.28 0.31
C GLU A 73 -0.50 -12.79 1.27
N GLU A 74 -1.76 -12.83 0.82
CA GLU A 74 -2.88 -13.36 1.61
C GLU A 74 -2.65 -14.83 1.97
N ILE A 75 -2.22 -15.64 1.01
CA ILE A 75 -1.88 -17.06 1.23
C ILE A 75 -0.70 -17.19 2.20
N ALA A 76 0.34 -16.37 2.05
CA ALA A 76 1.54 -16.44 2.88
C ALA A 76 1.30 -16.00 4.33
N THR A 77 0.39 -15.04 4.55
CA THR A 77 0.05 -14.50 5.87
C THR A 77 -0.97 -15.34 6.63
N SER A 78 -1.71 -16.21 5.92
CA SER A 78 -2.69 -17.11 6.51
C SER A 78 -2.05 -18.36 7.11
N ASP A 79 -2.60 -18.84 8.23
CA ASP A 79 -2.11 -20.06 8.88
C ASP A 79 -2.45 -21.32 8.06
N LEU A 80 -3.64 -21.33 7.46
CA LEU A 80 -4.16 -22.45 6.70
C LEU A 80 -4.90 -21.96 5.46
N VAL A 81 -4.54 -22.49 4.29
CA VAL A 81 -5.28 -22.24 3.04
C VAL A 81 -5.50 -23.54 2.31
N VAL A 82 -6.75 -23.83 1.97
CA VAL A 82 -7.15 -25.10 1.35
C VAL A 82 -8.09 -24.91 0.18
N ILE A 83 -7.94 -25.78 -0.82
CA ILE A 83 -8.92 -25.97 -1.88
C ILE A 83 -9.84 -27.12 -1.48
N VAL A 84 -11.14 -26.87 -1.47
CA VAL A 84 -12.15 -27.86 -1.11
C VAL A 84 -13.19 -28.03 -2.21
N GLU A 85 -13.83 -29.19 -2.24
CA GLU A 85 -14.94 -29.53 -3.13
C GLU A 85 -16.23 -29.63 -2.31
N LEU A 86 -17.28 -28.92 -2.70
CA LEU A 86 -18.56 -28.93 -2.00
C LEU A 86 -19.28 -30.29 -2.14
N LEU A 87 -19.65 -30.89 -1.00
CA LEU A 87 -20.40 -32.13 -0.90
C LEU A 87 -21.79 -31.90 -0.31
N ARG A 88 -22.75 -32.74 -0.70
CA ARG A 88 -24.17 -32.57 -0.39
C ARG A 88 -24.55 -33.07 1.00
N PHE A 89 -24.46 -32.26 2.05
CA PHE A 89 -25.20 -32.52 3.29
C PHE A 89 -25.65 -31.21 3.95
N GLU A 90 -26.97 -31.02 4.06
CA GLU A 90 -27.54 -30.06 5.02
C GLU A 90 -27.44 -30.67 6.42
N VAL A 91 -26.75 -30.00 7.35
CA VAL A 91 -26.79 -30.38 8.75
C VAL A 91 -27.94 -29.64 9.42
N VAL A 92 -29.06 -30.33 9.65
CA VAL A 92 -30.17 -29.80 10.45
C VAL A 92 -29.83 -29.99 11.93
N GLY A 93 -29.65 -28.89 12.66
CA GLY A 93 -29.38 -28.92 14.10
C GLY A 93 -30.54 -29.50 14.91
N SER A 94 -30.21 -30.17 16.02
CA SER A 94 -31.21 -30.62 17.01
C SER A 94 -31.96 -29.40 17.59
N GLY A 95 -33.27 -29.30 17.30
CA GLY A 95 -34.12 -28.19 17.76
C GLY A 95 -34.61 -27.23 16.67
N GLY A 96 -34.37 -27.51 15.38
CA GLY A 96 -34.94 -26.74 14.27
C GLY A 96 -34.26 -25.40 13.97
N ARG A 97 -33.20 -25.05 14.70
CA ARG A 97 -32.31 -23.92 14.39
C ARG A 97 -31.32 -24.35 13.31
N ARG A 98 -31.39 -23.77 12.11
CA ARG A 98 -30.40 -23.99 11.04
C ARG A 98 -29.10 -23.28 11.44
N ILE A 99 -28.05 -24.06 11.68
CA ILE A 99 -26.68 -23.53 11.70
C ILE A 99 -26.18 -23.72 10.26
N PRO A 100 -25.76 -22.66 9.55
CA PRO A 100 -25.23 -22.79 8.20
C PRO A 100 -23.96 -23.63 8.24
N GLN A 101 -24.01 -24.86 7.73
CA GLN A 101 -22.88 -25.77 7.68
C GLN A 101 -22.82 -26.43 6.32
N SER A 102 -21.61 -26.61 5.81
CA SER A 102 -21.35 -27.28 4.54
C SER A 102 -20.41 -28.44 4.75
N THR A 103 -20.69 -29.58 4.13
CA THR A 103 -19.71 -30.67 4.09
C THR A 103 -18.86 -30.49 2.85
N VAL A 104 -17.55 -30.58 3.00
CA VAL A 104 -16.61 -30.39 1.89
C VAL A 104 -15.57 -31.50 1.90
N ARG A 105 -15.00 -31.81 0.73
CA ARG A 105 -13.83 -32.67 0.61
C ARG A 105 -12.59 -31.81 0.44
N ILE A 106 -11.59 -32.01 1.29
CA ILE A 106 -10.29 -31.35 1.12
C ILE A 106 -9.64 -31.93 -0.13
N ARG A 107 -9.33 -31.07 -1.12
CA ARG A 107 -8.62 -31.49 -2.33
C ARG A 107 -7.13 -31.33 -2.17
N GLU A 108 -6.71 -30.17 -1.69
CA GLU A 108 -5.31 -29.77 -1.62
C GLU A 108 -5.11 -28.70 -0.55
N PHE A 109 -3.94 -28.70 0.07
CA PHE A 109 -3.48 -27.63 0.96
C PHE A 109 -2.53 -26.73 0.16
N LEU A 110 -2.79 -25.42 0.16
CA LEU A 110 -1.91 -24.42 -0.41
C LEU A 110 -0.92 -23.87 0.62
N GLN A 111 -1.34 -23.82 1.89
CA GLN A 111 -0.55 -23.37 3.04
C GLN A 111 -0.97 -24.17 4.27
N GLY A 112 -0.06 -24.38 5.23
CA GLY A 112 -0.41 -24.96 6.55
C GLY A 112 -0.62 -26.49 6.59
N ALA A 113 -0.21 -27.23 5.55
CA ALA A 113 -0.45 -28.67 5.45
C ALA A 113 0.13 -29.49 6.62
N GLU A 114 1.35 -29.16 7.06
CA GLU A 114 2.03 -29.85 8.16
C GLU A 114 1.30 -29.64 9.49
N PHE A 115 0.85 -28.41 9.74
CA PHE A 115 0.02 -28.09 10.90
C PHE A 115 -1.33 -28.81 10.85
N ALA A 116 -2.02 -28.73 9.71
CA ALA A 116 -3.33 -29.36 9.53
C ALA A 116 -3.27 -30.87 9.78
N THR A 117 -2.17 -31.51 9.36
CA THR A 117 -1.92 -32.94 9.59
C THR A 117 -1.63 -33.23 11.07
N THR A 118 -0.82 -32.40 11.73
CA THR A 118 -0.33 -32.63 13.09
C THR A 118 -1.36 -32.29 14.17
N CYS A 119 -2.06 -31.16 14.02
CA CYS A 119 -2.96 -30.61 15.03
C CYS A 119 -4.44 -30.84 14.69
N GLY A 120 -4.81 -30.79 13.41
CA GLY A 120 -6.20 -30.97 12.96
C GLY A 120 -6.54 -32.39 12.50
N ARG A 121 -5.55 -33.28 12.36
CA ARG A 121 -5.67 -34.60 11.69
C ARG A 121 -6.30 -34.54 10.30
N LEU A 122 -6.19 -33.38 9.64
CA LEU A 122 -6.76 -33.12 8.33
C LEU A 122 -5.80 -33.61 7.24
N GLN A 123 -6.33 -34.31 6.24
CA GLN A 123 -5.58 -34.80 5.09
C GLN A 123 -6.33 -34.59 3.79
N ALA A 124 -5.60 -34.47 2.69
CA ALA A 124 -6.20 -34.41 1.37
C ALA A 124 -7.04 -35.67 1.11
N GLY A 125 -8.22 -35.49 0.51
CA GLY A 125 -9.22 -36.52 0.27
C GLY A 125 -10.22 -36.73 1.41
N GLN A 126 -9.95 -36.20 2.61
CA GLN A 126 -10.90 -36.30 3.73
C GLN A 126 -12.10 -35.36 3.56
N SER A 127 -13.25 -35.77 4.11
CA SER A 127 -14.44 -34.95 4.19
C SER A 127 -14.54 -34.28 5.56
N VAL A 128 -14.77 -32.98 5.58
CA VAL A 128 -14.90 -32.15 6.79
C VAL A 128 -16.17 -31.32 6.74
N VAL A 129 -16.70 -30.98 7.92
CA VAL A 129 -17.80 -30.03 8.04
C VAL A 129 -17.23 -28.65 8.35
N VAL A 130 -17.55 -27.66 7.52
CA VAL A 130 -17.20 -26.26 7.77
C VAL A 130 -18.42 -25.54 8.34
N PRO A 131 -18.26 -24.70 9.37
CA PRO A 131 -19.35 -24.00 10.05
C PRO A 131 -19.83 -22.75 9.29
N GLN A 132 -19.92 -22.85 7.96
CA GLN A 132 -20.43 -21.81 7.07
C GLN A 132 -21.20 -22.43 5.90
N GLU A 133 -22.13 -21.69 5.32
CA GLU A 133 -22.89 -22.10 4.13
C GLU A 133 -22.14 -21.69 2.87
N LEU A 134 -21.69 -22.68 2.10
CA LEU A 134 -21.07 -22.49 0.80
C LEU A 134 -22.17 -22.60 -0.26
N THR A 135 -22.37 -21.52 -1.00
CA THR A 135 -23.43 -21.42 -2.01
C THR A 135 -22.88 -21.85 -3.38
N GLY A 136 -23.40 -22.95 -3.92
CA GLY A 136 -22.94 -23.51 -5.19
C GLY A 136 -23.57 -24.85 -5.54
N SER A 137 -23.18 -25.38 -6.69
CA SER A 137 -23.51 -26.74 -7.13
C SER A 137 -22.57 -27.76 -6.49
N LEU A 138 -23.02 -29.01 -6.44
CA LEU A 138 -22.19 -30.10 -5.93
C LEU A 138 -20.99 -30.33 -6.85
N GLY A 139 -19.83 -30.49 -6.23
CA GLY A 139 -18.56 -30.58 -6.96
C GLY A 139 -17.90 -29.23 -7.24
N ASP A 140 -18.58 -28.10 -6.95
CA ASP A 140 -17.97 -26.78 -7.04
C ASP A 140 -16.79 -26.67 -6.07
N LEU A 141 -15.77 -25.92 -6.49
CA LEU A 141 -14.53 -25.77 -5.76
C LEU A 141 -14.51 -24.44 -5.03
N PHE A 142 -13.98 -24.45 -3.82
CA PHE A 142 -13.85 -23.27 -2.97
C PHE A 142 -12.42 -23.15 -2.44
N LEU A 143 -11.92 -21.92 -2.38
CA LEU A 143 -10.71 -21.55 -1.66
C LEU A 143 -11.13 -21.09 -0.26
N LEU A 144 -10.64 -21.77 0.78
CA LEU A 144 -10.91 -21.44 2.17
C LEU A 144 -9.64 -20.96 2.85
N PHE A 145 -9.77 -19.84 3.55
CA PHE A 145 -8.75 -19.29 4.45
C PHE A 145 -9.14 -19.58 5.88
N GLY A 146 -8.18 -20.05 6.67
CA GLY A 146 -8.38 -20.34 8.08
C GLY A 146 -7.23 -19.84 8.95
N SER A 147 -7.61 -19.40 10.14
CA SER A 147 -6.73 -18.92 11.20
C SER A 147 -6.74 -19.87 12.38
N LEU A 148 -5.61 -19.92 13.08
CA LEU A 148 -5.46 -20.70 14.30
C LEU A 148 -5.83 -19.85 15.52
N PRO A 149 -6.44 -20.45 16.56
CA PRO A 149 -6.68 -19.76 17.81
C PRO A 149 -5.33 -19.36 18.40
N THR A 150 -5.10 -18.05 18.52
CA THR A 150 -3.94 -17.54 19.25
C THR A 150 -4.02 -18.07 20.68
N SER A 151 -2.97 -18.74 21.15
CA SER A 151 -2.87 -19.24 22.53
C SER A 151 -2.72 -18.05 23.50
N ASN A 152 -3.79 -17.28 23.71
CA ASN A 152 -4.01 -16.31 24.77
C ASN A 152 -5.40 -15.67 24.64
N SER A 153 -6.45 -16.48 24.63
CA SER A 153 -7.77 -16.02 25.08
C SER A 153 -8.58 -17.21 25.60
N ALA A 154 -8.08 -17.83 26.66
CA ALA A 154 -8.97 -18.42 27.65
C ALA A 154 -9.56 -17.29 28.53
N THR A 155 -10.24 -16.32 27.91
CA THR A 155 -11.24 -15.40 28.49
C THR A 155 -11.79 -14.51 27.38
N ASP A 156 -13.11 -14.51 27.28
CA ASP A 156 -14.01 -13.51 26.69
C ASP A 156 -14.07 -13.34 25.15
N SER A 157 -14.93 -14.14 24.51
CA SER A 157 -15.88 -13.59 23.53
C SER A 157 -17.28 -13.55 24.15
N THR A 158 -17.49 -12.52 24.97
CA THR A 158 -18.78 -12.12 25.51
C THR A 158 -19.57 -11.41 24.41
N PHE A 159 -20.28 -12.15 23.57
CA PHE A 159 -21.53 -11.67 22.99
C PHE A 159 -22.65 -12.56 23.51
N ALA A 160 -23.09 -12.23 24.72
CA ALA A 160 -24.35 -12.69 25.27
C ALA A 160 -25.49 -11.97 24.53
N THR A 161 -26.32 -12.73 23.82
CA THR A 161 -27.76 -12.47 23.83
C THR A 161 -28.40 -13.52 24.71
N ASN A 162 -28.90 -13.04 25.85
CA ASN A 162 -29.62 -13.80 26.87
C ASN A 162 -30.71 -14.69 26.27
N THR A 163 -30.72 -15.97 26.64
CA THR A 163 -31.89 -16.64 27.23
C THR A 163 -31.49 -18.01 27.78
N ASN A 164 -31.51 -18.08 29.11
CA ASN A 164 -31.71 -19.22 30.01
C ASN A 164 -30.92 -20.52 29.79
N ALA A 165 -30.04 -20.75 30.78
CA ALA A 165 -29.39 -21.99 31.11
C ALA A 165 -30.33 -23.19 31.13
N ALA A 166 -29.93 -24.24 30.42
CA ALA A 166 -30.12 -25.62 30.84
C ALA A 166 -28.82 -26.37 30.51
N THR A 167 -28.20 -26.86 31.59
CA THR A 167 -27.09 -27.80 31.69
C THR A 167 -26.87 -28.67 30.45
N LEU A 168 -25.69 -28.52 29.83
CA LEU A 168 -25.08 -29.52 28.95
C LEU A 168 -23.89 -30.10 29.71
N ASP A 169 -24.03 -31.38 30.06
CA ASP A 169 -22.96 -32.19 30.61
C ASP A 169 -21.75 -32.18 29.66
N SER A 170 -20.57 -32.10 30.28
CA SER A 170 -19.27 -32.28 29.68
C SER A 170 -19.21 -33.53 28.81
N ALA A 171 -19.09 -33.35 27.49
CA ALA A 171 -18.66 -34.41 26.60
C ALA A 171 -17.14 -34.35 26.48
N GLU A 172 -16.50 -35.45 26.87
CA GLU A 172 -15.08 -35.70 26.81
C GLU A 172 -14.54 -35.66 25.36
N ASP A 173 -13.31 -35.15 25.25
CA ASP A 173 -12.23 -35.48 24.31
C ASP A 173 -12.62 -36.21 23.00
N GLY A 174 -12.51 -35.52 21.86
CA GLY A 174 -12.41 -36.16 20.53
C GLY A 174 -13.70 -36.74 19.94
N GLY A 175 -14.85 -36.10 20.15
CA GLY A 175 -16.15 -36.58 19.68
C GLY A 175 -16.28 -36.71 18.16
N ILE A 176 -16.22 -37.95 17.64
CA ILE A 176 -16.69 -38.30 16.30
C ILE A 176 -18.20 -38.04 16.23
N VAL A 177 -18.62 -36.94 15.61
CA VAL A 177 -20.04 -36.68 15.36
C VAL A 177 -20.52 -37.64 14.27
N THR A 178 -21.35 -38.60 14.66
CA THR A 178 -21.92 -39.58 13.71
C THR A 178 -23.14 -38.96 13.03
N ALA A 179 -22.95 -38.29 11.89
CA ALA A 179 -24.07 -37.80 11.09
C ALA A 179 -24.72 -38.95 10.32
N ASN A 180 -26.04 -39.15 10.50
CA ASN A 180 -26.81 -40.03 9.62
C ASN A 180 -27.10 -39.27 8.32
N LEU A 181 -26.31 -39.57 7.28
CA LEU A 181 -26.58 -39.11 5.92
C LEU A 181 -27.94 -39.67 5.46
N LYS A 182 -28.97 -38.81 5.35
CA LYS A 182 -30.15 -39.19 4.57
C LYS A 182 -29.79 -39.14 3.08
N THR A 183 -29.81 -40.31 2.45
CA THR A 183 -29.81 -40.45 0.99
C THR A 183 -31.00 -39.69 0.42
N VAL A 184 -30.74 -38.57 -0.25
CA VAL A 184 -31.67 -38.05 -1.25
C VAL A 184 -31.50 -38.97 -2.46
N ASN A 185 -32.59 -39.63 -2.86
CA ASN A 185 -32.63 -40.52 -4.01
C ASN A 185 -32.13 -39.77 -5.26
N ASP A 186 -30.88 -40.05 -5.63
CA ASP A 186 -30.41 -39.96 -6.98
C ASP A 186 -29.48 -41.15 -7.21
N ASP A 187 -29.68 -41.80 -8.36
CA ASP A 187 -29.27 -43.17 -8.57
C ASP A 187 -27.75 -43.36 -8.50
N GLN A 188 -27.36 -44.31 -7.64
CA GLN A 188 -26.08 -44.99 -7.60
C GLN A 188 -24.80 -44.14 -7.40
N LYS A 189 -24.61 -43.66 -6.17
CA LYS A 189 -23.30 -43.71 -5.48
C LYS A 189 -23.51 -43.71 -3.96
N LYS A 190 -23.50 -44.90 -3.34
CA LYS A 190 -23.49 -45.07 -1.87
C LYS A 190 -22.21 -44.43 -1.31
N ILE A 191 -22.30 -43.25 -0.70
CA ILE A 191 -21.19 -42.72 0.09
C ILE A 191 -21.15 -43.52 1.40
N GLN A 192 -20.11 -44.35 1.55
CA GLN A 192 -19.86 -45.11 2.77
C GLN A 192 -19.64 -44.13 3.93
N ARG A 193 -20.06 -44.52 5.15
CA ARG A 193 -19.83 -43.80 6.42
C ARG A 193 -18.44 -43.17 6.41
N THR A 194 -18.40 -41.86 6.19
CA THR A 194 -17.15 -41.11 6.28
C THR A 194 -17.19 -40.45 7.64
N SER A 195 -16.26 -40.80 8.53
CA SER A 195 -16.09 -40.09 9.80
C SER A 195 -15.85 -38.62 9.48
N LEU A 196 -16.79 -37.75 9.86
CA LEU A 196 -16.66 -36.31 9.66
C LEU A 196 -15.84 -35.76 10.82
N VAL A 197 -14.69 -35.18 10.49
CA VAL A 197 -13.89 -34.43 11.47
C VAL A 197 -14.47 -33.02 11.53
N LEU A 198 -14.88 -32.59 12.72
CA LEU A 198 -15.08 -31.17 13.01
C LEU A 198 -13.74 -30.63 13.52
N PRO A 199 -13.00 -29.84 12.72
CA PRO A 199 -11.83 -29.16 13.24
C PRO A 199 -12.27 -28.00 14.14
N GLU A 200 -12.55 -28.28 15.41
CA GLU A 200 -12.93 -27.27 16.42
C GLU A 200 -11.81 -26.23 16.66
N LEU A 201 -10.59 -26.52 16.21
CA LEU A 201 -9.40 -25.70 16.38
C LEU A 201 -9.15 -24.72 15.22
N ILE A 202 -9.95 -24.69 14.16
CA ILE A 202 -9.71 -23.81 13.00
C ILE A 202 -10.88 -22.84 12.85
N SER A 203 -10.58 -21.54 12.88
CA SER A 203 -11.52 -20.51 12.43
C SER A 203 -11.44 -20.43 10.91
N TRP A 204 -12.56 -20.62 10.21
CA TRP A 204 -12.62 -20.40 8.76
C TRP A 204 -13.16 -18.99 8.53
N ASP A 205 -12.31 -18.11 8.00
CA ASP A 205 -12.58 -16.68 7.98
C ASP A 205 -13.23 -16.25 6.66
N THR A 206 -12.70 -16.75 5.55
CA THR A 206 -13.15 -16.40 4.19
C THR A 206 -13.34 -17.65 3.35
N SER A 207 -14.41 -17.65 2.54
CA SER A 207 -14.64 -18.66 1.50
C SER A 207 -14.95 -18.00 0.16
N THR A 208 -14.22 -18.42 -0.87
CA THR A 208 -14.37 -17.88 -2.22
C THR A 208 -14.58 -19.04 -3.20
N PRO A 209 -15.66 -19.03 -4.01
CA PRO A 209 -15.80 -20.01 -5.09
C PRO A 209 -14.68 -19.82 -6.12
N VAL A 210 -14.07 -20.91 -6.58
CA VAL A 210 -12.94 -20.86 -7.51
C VAL A 210 -13.15 -21.76 -8.72
N SER A 211 -12.77 -21.25 -9.89
CA SER A 211 -12.74 -21.99 -11.14
C SER A 211 -11.50 -22.91 -11.21
N LEU A 212 -11.51 -23.88 -12.14
CA LEU A 212 -10.30 -24.66 -12.44
C LEU A 212 -9.17 -23.80 -13.01
N GLU A 213 -9.51 -22.69 -13.69
CA GLU A 213 -8.54 -21.70 -14.15
C GLU A 213 -7.90 -20.98 -12.96
N ALA A 214 -8.71 -20.56 -11.99
CA ALA A 214 -8.23 -19.95 -10.76
C ALA A 214 -7.27 -20.84 -9.98
N ILE A 215 -7.59 -22.14 -9.86
CA ILE A 215 -6.69 -23.09 -9.22
C ILE A 215 -5.36 -23.21 -9.96
N ARG A 216 -5.39 -23.28 -11.30
CA ARG A 216 -4.15 -23.31 -12.10
C ARG A 216 -3.35 -22.02 -11.91
N TYR A 217 -4.03 -20.89 -11.89
CA TYR A 217 -3.42 -19.59 -11.67
C TYR A 217 -2.70 -19.54 -10.31
N ILE A 218 -3.36 -19.93 -9.22
CA ILE A 218 -2.76 -19.93 -7.89
C ILE A 218 -1.53 -20.86 -7.84
N LYS A 219 -1.65 -22.05 -8.44
CA LYS A 219 -0.56 -23.05 -8.44
C LYS A 219 0.64 -22.65 -9.30
N CYS A 220 0.42 -21.83 -10.32
CA CYS A 220 1.47 -21.34 -11.20
C CYS A 220 1.96 -19.94 -10.83
N ALA A 221 1.36 -19.30 -9.82
CA ALA A 221 1.76 -17.99 -9.34
C ALA A 221 3.22 -18.03 -8.85
N PRO A 222 4.08 -17.08 -9.28
CA PRO A 222 5.43 -16.96 -8.77
C PRO A 222 5.44 -16.74 -7.25
N ALA A 223 6.36 -17.42 -6.55
CA ALA A 223 6.50 -17.25 -5.11
C ALA A 223 6.85 -15.80 -4.73
N GLN A 224 6.38 -15.34 -3.57
CA GLN A 224 6.62 -13.98 -3.07
C GLN A 224 8.11 -13.64 -2.91
N SER A 225 8.95 -14.66 -2.67
CA SER A 225 10.40 -14.49 -2.54
C SER A 225 11.11 -14.13 -3.85
N ILE A 226 10.43 -14.26 -5.00
CA ILE A 226 10.95 -13.89 -6.31
C ILE A 226 10.81 -12.37 -6.48
N PRO A 227 11.85 -11.64 -6.92
CA PRO A 227 11.79 -10.20 -7.15
C PRO A 227 10.60 -9.80 -8.03
N GLN A 228 9.89 -8.73 -7.67
CA GLN A 228 8.62 -8.35 -8.28
C GLN A 228 8.71 -8.19 -9.80
N VAL A 229 9.75 -7.54 -10.32
CA VAL A 229 10.01 -7.43 -11.77
C VAL A 229 10.00 -8.77 -12.52
N GLN A 230 10.43 -9.87 -11.89
CA GLN A 230 10.42 -11.20 -12.51
C GLN A 230 9.04 -11.87 -12.42
N ARG A 231 8.18 -11.43 -11.49
CA ARG A 231 6.81 -11.91 -11.32
C ARG A 231 5.83 -11.20 -12.26
N LEU A 232 6.02 -9.91 -12.52
CA LEU A 232 5.11 -9.09 -13.34
C LEU A 232 4.75 -9.70 -14.72
N PRO A 233 5.66 -10.33 -15.48
CA PRO A 233 5.30 -10.98 -16.75
C PRO A 233 4.26 -12.09 -16.64
N TYR A 234 4.16 -12.73 -15.48
CA TYR A 234 3.11 -13.71 -15.20
C TYR A 234 1.76 -12.99 -15.07
N TYR A 235 1.66 -12.01 -14.18
CA TYR A 235 0.44 -11.26 -13.87
C TYR A 235 -0.07 -10.42 -15.04
N LEU A 236 0.81 -9.95 -15.91
CA LEU A 236 0.46 -9.17 -17.11
C LEU A 236 -0.56 -9.87 -18.01
N LYS A 237 -0.56 -11.22 -18.01
CA LYS A 237 -1.49 -12.05 -18.79
C LYS A 237 -2.92 -12.01 -18.25
N PHE A 238 -3.11 -11.55 -17.01
CA PHE A 238 -4.34 -11.69 -16.24
C PHE A 238 -4.98 -10.36 -15.83
N LEU A 239 -4.38 -9.20 -16.14
CA LEU A 239 -4.87 -7.86 -15.74
C LEU A 239 -6.37 -7.64 -15.95
N GLU A 240 -6.92 -8.08 -17.09
CA GLU A 240 -8.36 -8.02 -17.39
C GLU A 240 -8.93 -9.43 -17.69
N ASN A 241 -8.52 -10.42 -16.90
CA ASN A 241 -9.14 -11.74 -16.97
C ASN A 241 -10.62 -11.67 -16.55
N PRO A 242 -11.54 -12.39 -17.24
CA PRO A 242 -12.96 -12.44 -16.86
C PRO A 242 -13.23 -12.99 -15.46
N ASP A 243 -12.35 -13.81 -14.90
CA ASP A 243 -12.40 -14.26 -13.52
C ASP A 243 -11.90 -13.11 -12.60
N PRO A 244 -12.76 -12.52 -11.75
CA PRO A 244 -12.39 -11.38 -10.92
C PRO A 244 -11.25 -11.68 -9.95
N LEU A 245 -11.12 -12.92 -9.46
CA LEU A 245 -10.02 -13.28 -8.57
C LEU A 245 -8.67 -13.06 -9.25
N LEU A 246 -8.58 -13.38 -10.55
CA LEU A 246 -7.35 -13.30 -11.33
C LEU A 246 -7.05 -11.87 -11.74
N SER A 247 -8.05 -11.14 -12.22
CA SER A 247 -7.87 -9.75 -12.64
C SER A 247 -7.62 -8.80 -11.49
N ILE A 248 -8.21 -9.02 -10.31
CA ILE A 248 -7.94 -8.23 -9.11
C ILE A 248 -6.52 -8.51 -8.60
N ASP A 249 -6.13 -9.78 -8.47
CA ASP A 249 -4.79 -10.13 -7.99
C ASP A 249 -3.67 -9.66 -8.95
N ALA A 250 -3.86 -9.87 -10.25
CA ALA A 250 -2.91 -9.39 -11.25
C ALA A 250 -2.76 -7.87 -11.23
N TRP A 251 -3.87 -7.13 -11.07
CA TRP A 251 -3.81 -5.68 -10.92
C TRP A 251 -3.11 -5.28 -9.62
N ALA A 252 -3.38 -5.96 -8.50
CA ALA A 252 -2.74 -5.73 -7.21
C ALA A 252 -1.22 -5.87 -7.29
N GLU A 253 -0.71 -6.86 -8.01
CA GLU A 253 0.72 -7.08 -8.21
C GLU A 253 1.41 -5.93 -8.95
N PHE A 254 0.73 -5.29 -9.91
CA PHE A 254 1.23 -4.07 -10.58
C PHE A 254 1.05 -2.82 -9.72
N ALA A 255 -0.06 -2.72 -8.98
CA ALA A 255 -0.32 -1.58 -8.10
C ALA A 255 0.70 -1.48 -6.96
N ASN A 256 1.15 -2.63 -6.45
CA ASN A 256 2.22 -2.73 -5.46
C ASN A 256 3.64 -2.57 -6.04
N ALA A 257 3.80 -2.59 -7.37
CA ALA A 257 5.12 -2.59 -7.99
C ALA A 257 5.76 -1.21 -8.05
N THR A 258 7.09 -1.17 -7.92
CA THR A 258 7.84 0.06 -8.15
C THR A 258 7.72 0.49 -9.61
N TYR A 259 7.82 1.79 -9.86
CA TYR A 259 7.86 2.31 -11.23
C TYR A 259 8.97 1.65 -12.07
N ASP A 260 10.16 1.48 -11.49
CA ASP A 260 11.32 0.88 -12.18
C ASP A 260 11.05 -0.58 -12.59
N ASP A 261 10.40 -1.36 -11.73
CA ASP A 261 10.02 -2.75 -12.04
C ASP A 261 8.97 -2.82 -13.16
N VAL A 262 7.98 -1.92 -13.13
CA VAL A 262 6.96 -1.82 -14.19
C VAL A 262 7.60 -1.38 -15.52
N LYS A 263 8.49 -0.38 -15.48
CA LYS A 263 9.25 0.09 -16.65
C LYS A 263 10.15 -1.02 -17.22
N ALA A 264 10.78 -1.83 -16.38
CA ALA A 264 11.63 -2.93 -16.82
C ALA A 264 10.89 -4.01 -17.63
N VAL A 265 9.56 -4.10 -17.52
CA VAL A 265 8.74 -5.03 -18.30
C VAL A 265 7.99 -4.38 -19.47
N GLN A 266 8.31 -3.13 -19.82
CA GLN A 266 7.62 -2.37 -20.88
C GLN A 266 7.53 -3.10 -22.23
N ASP A 267 8.58 -3.85 -22.61
CA ASP A 267 8.65 -4.55 -23.91
C ASP A 267 7.66 -5.73 -24.00
N GLN A 268 7.11 -6.17 -22.86
CA GLN A 268 6.15 -7.26 -22.78
C GLN A 268 4.70 -6.78 -22.71
N MET A 269 4.48 -5.47 -22.50
CA MET A 269 3.16 -4.89 -22.28
C MET A 269 2.26 -5.02 -23.51
N PRO A 270 0.97 -5.40 -23.33
CA PRO A 270 0.06 -5.63 -24.44
C PRO A 270 -0.51 -4.31 -24.96
N ARG A 271 0.30 -3.52 -25.69
CA ARG A 271 -0.04 -2.19 -26.23
C ARG A 271 -1.46 -2.10 -26.83
N ALA A 272 -1.83 -3.06 -27.68
CA ALA A 272 -3.15 -3.06 -28.31
C ALA A 272 -4.30 -3.20 -27.29
N LYS A 273 -4.15 -4.10 -26.31
CA LYS A 273 -5.13 -4.30 -25.24
C LYS A 273 -5.20 -3.09 -24.31
N LEU A 274 -4.06 -2.47 -23.97
CA LEU A 274 -4.03 -1.26 -23.16
C LEU A 274 -4.87 -0.15 -23.80
N ARG A 275 -4.80 0.04 -25.13
CA ARG A 275 -5.66 0.99 -25.84
C ARG A 275 -7.14 0.62 -25.75
N GLU A 276 -7.48 -0.66 -25.90
CA GLU A 276 -8.85 -1.16 -25.77
C GLU A 276 -9.40 -0.89 -24.37
N TRP A 277 -8.64 -1.22 -23.32
CA TRP A 277 -9.01 -1.03 -21.92
C TRP A 277 -9.14 0.45 -21.55
N ILE A 278 -8.24 1.31 -22.02
CA ILE A 278 -8.34 2.76 -21.79
C ILE A 278 -9.57 3.37 -22.48
N ALA A 279 -9.97 2.82 -23.63
CA ALA A 279 -11.15 3.30 -24.37
C ALA A 279 -12.48 2.78 -23.81
N ASP A 280 -12.45 1.82 -22.88
CA ASP A 280 -13.66 1.25 -22.28
C ASP A 280 -14.31 2.24 -21.30
N PRO A 281 -15.55 2.70 -21.56
CA PRO A 281 -16.24 3.64 -20.66
C PRO A 281 -16.60 3.05 -19.29
N MET A 282 -16.55 1.72 -19.12
CA MET A 282 -16.83 1.03 -17.86
C MET A 282 -15.55 0.75 -17.05
N MET A 283 -14.38 1.09 -17.58
CA MET A 283 -13.11 0.88 -16.88
C MET A 283 -13.05 1.69 -15.59
N THR A 284 -12.54 1.10 -14.51
CA THR A 284 -12.46 1.81 -13.24
C THR A 284 -11.33 2.85 -13.25
N PRO A 285 -11.51 3.99 -12.57
CA PRO A 285 -10.49 5.03 -12.47
C PRO A 285 -9.11 4.53 -12.01
N GLU A 286 -9.07 3.60 -11.05
CA GLU A 286 -7.83 3.06 -10.48
C GLU A 286 -7.03 2.26 -11.51
N ARG A 287 -7.72 1.53 -12.40
CA ARG A 287 -7.12 0.77 -13.50
C ARG A 287 -6.63 1.70 -14.61
N LEU A 288 -7.39 2.75 -14.92
CA LEU A 288 -7.04 3.72 -15.96
C LEU A 288 -5.71 4.41 -15.71
N GLY A 289 -5.39 4.75 -14.47
CA GLY A 289 -4.10 5.38 -14.13
C GLY A 289 -2.91 4.50 -14.46
N LEU A 290 -2.95 3.24 -14.01
CA LEU A 290 -1.93 2.25 -14.32
C LEU A 290 -1.82 2.02 -15.84
N TYR A 291 -2.94 1.86 -16.55
CA TYR A 291 -2.92 1.58 -17.98
C TYR A 291 -2.43 2.78 -18.80
N GLY A 292 -2.77 3.99 -18.40
CA GLY A 292 -2.23 5.21 -18.99
C GLY A 292 -0.71 5.27 -18.91
N MET A 293 -0.16 5.02 -17.72
CA MET A 293 1.29 4.97 -17.51
C MET A 293 1.93 3.84 -18.34
N MET A 294 1.38 2.62 -18.29
CA MET A 294 1.88 1.48 -19.07
C MET A 294 1.87 1.74 -20.57
N LEU A 295 0.81 2.37 -21.10
CA LEU A 295 0.76 2.75 -22.51
C LEU A 295 1.78 3.83 -22.83
N GLY A 296 2.09 4.74 -21.90
CA GLY A 296 3.17 5.71 -22.04
C GLY A 296 4.57 5.07 -22.11
N LEU A 297 4.78 3.97 -21.38
CA LEU A 297 6.04 3.23 -21.36
C LEU A 297 6.28 2.41 -22.64
N CYS A 298 5.26 1.70 -23.13
CA CYS A 298 5.38 0.80 -24.29
C CYS A 298 4.88 1.41 -25.62
N GLY A 299 4.34 2.63 -25.57
CA GLY A 299 3.66 3.26 -26.68
C GLY A 299 4.57 4.01 -27.65
N ASN A 300 3.93 4.64 -28.62
CA ASN A 300 4.56 5.47 -29.64
C ASN A 300 3.72 6.73 -29.95
N VAL A 301 4.06 7.44 -31.02
CA VAL A 301 3.38 8.69 -31.42
C VAL A 301 1.86 8.53 -31.65
N ASP A 302 1.39 7.38 -32.11
CA ASP A 302 -0.04 7.12 -32.29
C ASP A 302 -0.76 6.94 -30.94
N ASP A 303 -0.04 6.48 -29.92
CA ASP A 303 -0.54 6.39 -28.55
C ASP A 303 -0.56 7.74 -27.86
N ALA A 304 0.40 8.61 -28.18
CA ALA A 304 0.37 10.00 -27.72
C ALA A 304 -0.89 10.71 -28.25
N ALA A 305 -1.20 10.55 -29.54
CA ALA A 305 -2.43 11.11 -30.12
C ALA A 305 -3.70 10.53 -29.48
N PHE A 306 -3.71 9.22 -29.20
CA PHE A 306 -4.82 8.56 -28.51
C PHE A 306 -4.99 9.04 -27.07
N LEU A 307 -3.94 9.06 -26.27
CA LEU A 307 -3.98 9.55 -24.88
C LEU A 307 -4.40 11.02 -24.83
N LYS A 308 -3.92 11.85 -25.75
CA LYS A 308 -4.37 13.24 -25.89
C LYS A 308 -5.88 13.34 -26.12
N MET A 309 -6.43 12.48 -26.98
CA MET A 309 -7.88 12.41 -27.22
C MET A 309 -8.61 11.98 -25.94
N GLN A 310 -8.17 10.91 -25.27
CA GLN A 310 -8.79 10.41 -24.04
C GLN A 310 -8.78 11.45 -22.92
N ILE A 311 -7.65 12.14 -22.73
CA ILE A 311 -7.54 13.26 -21.79
C ILE A 311 -8.52 14.37 -22.18
N GLY A 312 -8.62 14.71 -23.47
CA GLY A 312 -9.47 15.78 -23.98
C GLY A 312 -10.98 15.50 -23.95
N THR A 313 -11.39 14.23 -24.05
CA THR A 313 -12.81 13.80 -24.02
C THR A 313 -13.42 13.85 -22.64
N VAL A 314 -12.62 13.87 -21.57
CA VAL A 314 -13.11 14.15 -20.22
C VAL A 314 -13.48 15.64 -20.17
N PRO A 315 -14.78 16.00 -20.03
CA PRO A 315 -15.21 17.39 -20.07
C PRO A 315 -14.55 18.14 -18.90
N PRO A 316 -13.85 19.26 -19.14
CA PRO A 316 -13.22 19.99 -18.05
C PRO A 316 -14.24 20.40 -16.99
N THR A 317 -15.53 20.56 -17.29
CA THR A 317 -16.52 21.13 -16.36
C THR A 317 -17.63 20.16 -15.90
N GLY A 318 -17.44 18.85 -16.00
CA GLY A 318 -18.51 17.87 -15.74
C GLY A 318 -18.75 17.57 -14.26
N LYS A 319 -19.80 18.16 -13.66
CA LYS A 319 -20.28 17.84 -12.29
C LYS A 319 -20.73 16.38 -12.10
N ASP A 320 -21.01 15.67 -13.18
CA ASP A 320 -21.58 14.31 -13.14
C ASP A 320 -20.51 13.20 -13.04
N ASN A 321 -19.21 13.54 -13.19
CA ASN A 321 -18.08 12.59 -13.19
C ASN A 321 -16.95 12.98 -12.20
N ALA A 322 -17.30 13.54 -11.03
CA ALA A 322 -16.31 14.02 -10.05
C ALA A 322 -15.35 12.92 -9.54
N GLU A 323 -15.79 11.67 -9.45
CA GLU A 323 -14.93 10.53 -9.07
C GLU A 323 -13.96 10.11 -10.19
N PHE A 324 -14.40 10.20 -11.46
CA PHE A 324 -13.57 9.90 -12.64
C PHE A 324 -12.41 10.89 -12.80
N PHE A 325 -12.58 12.13 -12.34
CA PHE A 325 -11.53 13.15 -12.41
C PHE A 325 -10.51 13.06 -11.28
N ARG A 326 -10.90 12.52 -10.12
CA ARG A 326 -9.99 12.36 -8.98
C ARG A 326 -8.96 11.26 -9.20
N TYR A 327 -9.29 10.23 -9.98
CA TYR A 327 -8.50 9.00 -10.05
C TYR A 327 -8.28 8.57 -11.51
N GLY A 328 -7.06 8.18 -11.87
CA GLY A 328 -6.73 7.60 -13.17
C GLY A 328 -6.35 8.57 -14.29
N THR A 329 -6.91 9.78 -14.30
CA THR A 329 -6.57 10.78 -15.34
C THR A 329 -5.12 11.26 -15.21
N ASP A 330 -4.58 11.30 -14.00
CA ASP A 330 -3.17 11.58 -13.71
C ASP A 330 -2.22 10.57 -14.38
N GLY A 331 -2.53 9.27 -14.33
CA GLY A 331 -1.75 8.24 -15.02
C GLY A 331 -1.86 8.31 -16.55
N LEU A 332 -3.02 8.69 -17.10
CA LEU A 332 -3.17 9.01 -18.53
C LEU A 332 -2.30 10.21 -18.93
N MET A 333 -2.31 11.28 -18.12
CA MET A 333 -1.47 12.47 -18.34
C MET A 333 0.02 12.13 -18.19
N GLY A 334 0.39 11.33 -17.19
CA GLY A 334 1.76 10.84 -17.00
C GLY A 334 2.24 10.04 -18.20
N GLY A 335 1.44 9.08 -18.67
CA GLY A 335 1.74 8.31 -19.88
C GLY A 335 1.84 9.17 -21.14
N TYR A 336 0.99 10.19 -21.25
CA TYR A 336 1.07 11.16 -22.35
C TYR A 336 2.38 11.97 -22.29
N LEU A 337 2.81 12.41 -21.10
CA LEU A 337 4.08 13.12 -20.92
C LEU A 337 5.28 12.21 -21.23
N LEU A 338 5.25 10.92 -20.88
CA LEU A 338 6.28 9.94 -21.24
C LEU A 338 6.53 9.90 -22.76
N LEU A 339 5.46 10.00 -23.55
CA LEU A 339 5.53 9.91 -25.01
C LEU A 339 5.85 11.25 -25.70
N THR A 340 5.61 12.39 -25.04
CA THR A 340 5.63 13.72 -25.70
C THR A 340 6.59 14.74 -25.09
N GLY A 341 7.08 14.50 -23.87
CA GLY A 341 7.97 15.44 -23.18
C GLY A 341 7.38 16.84 -23.06
N GLU A 342 8.15 17.86 -23.47
CA GLU A 342 7.78 19.28 -23.33
C GLU A 342 6.50 19.67 -24.09
N ASP A 343 6.25 19.08 -25.26
CA ASP A 343 5.05 19.35 -26.05
C ASP A 343 3.78 18.91 -25.30
N GLY A 344 3.90 17.83 -24.52
CA GLY A 344 2.83 17.36 -23.65
C GLY A 344 2.52 18.35 -22.55
N VAL A 345 3.54 18.93 -21.93
CA VAL A 345 3.39 19.95 -20.88
C VAL A 345 2.67 21.18 -21.45
N ALA A 346 3.04 21.63 -22.65
CA ALA A 346 2.38 22.77 -23.31
C ALA A 346 0.88 22.50 -23.55
N PHE A 347 0.52 21.27 -23.94
CA PHE A 347 -0.88 20.88 -24.07
C PHE A 347 -1.63 20.94 -22.73
N LEU A 348 -1.06 20.37 -21.65
CA LEU A 348 -1.71 20.37 -20.33
C LEU A 348 -1.86 21.80 -19.78
N GLU A 349 -0.87 22.67 -19.97
CA GLU A 349 -0.98 24.09 -19.64
C GLU A 349 -2.16 24.75 -20.34
N GLN A 350 -2.31 24.51 -21.65
CA GLN A 350 -3.34 25.14 -22.48
C GLN A 350 -4.75 24.59 -22.27
N THR A 351 -4.88 23.39 -21.69
CA THR A 351 -6.18 22.69 -21.61
C THR A 351 -6.65 22.40 -20.19
N ARG A 352 -5.74 22.39 -19.21
CA ARG A 352 -6.02 21.96 -17.84
C ARG A 352 -5.53 22.96 -16.79
N LEU A 353 -4.50 23.76 -17.05
CA LEU A 353 -4.02 24.78 -16.10
C LEU A 353 -4.67 26.16 -16.33
N LYS A 354 -5.99 26.19 -16.52
CA LYS A 354 -6.77 27.42 -16.73
C LYS A 354 -7.67 27.72 -15.53
N PRO A 355 -8.05 29.00 -15.28
CA PRO A 355 -8.87 29.38 -14.13
C PRO A 355 -10.27 28.73 -14.06
N ASP A 356 -10.82 28.31 -15.20
CA ASP A 356 -12.15 27.70 -15.33
C ASP A 356 -12.14 26.16 -15.20
N VAL A 357 -10.97 25.57 -15.00
CA VAL A 357 -10.80 24.12 -14.86
C VAL A 357 -10.95 23.72 -13.38
N PRO A 358 -11.74 22.68 -13.04
CA PRO A 358 -11.92 22.18 -11.69
C PRO A 358 -10.61 21.76 -11.04
N THR A 359 -10.52 21.99 -9.74
CA THR A 359 -9.33 21.72 -8.92
C THR A 359 -8.84 20.28 -9.03
N ASP A 360 -9.73 19.28 -9.09
CA ASP A 360 -9.34 17.87 -9.25
C ASP A 360 -8.60 17.62 -10.59
N SER A 361 -9.04 18.26 -11.68
CA SER A 361 -8.36 18.19 -12.97
C SER A 361 -6.97 18.83 -12.93
N VAL A 362 -6.83 19.93 -12.18
CA VAL A 362 -5.54 20.60 -12.03
C VAL A 362 -4.62 19.75 -11.14
N HIS A 363 -5.17 19.13 -10.09
CA HIS A 363 -4.45 18.20 -9.23
C HIS A 363 -3.89 17.01 -10.04
N ALA A 364 -4.67 16.44 -10.96
CA ALA A 364 -4.18 15.38 -11.84
C ALA A 364 -2.96 15.81 -12.69
N VAL A 365 -2.93 17.07 -13.17
CA VAL A 365 -1.74 17.62 -13.85
C VAL A 365 -0.56 17.74 -12.88
N VAL A 366 -0.78 18.24 -11.66
CA VAL A 366 0.26 18.33 -10.63
C VAL A 366 0.88 16.96 -10.36
N GLN A 367 0.07 15.91 -10.21
CA GLN A 367 0.54 14.53 -10.01
C GLN A 367 1.36 14.04 -11.21
N ALA A 368 0.91 14.28 -12.45
CA ALA A 368 1.65 13.91 -13.64
C ALA A 368 3.02 14.63 -13.75
N LEU A 369 3.08 15.92 -13.39
CA LEU A 369 4.34 16.68 -13.37
C LEU A 369 5.29 16.17 -12.28
N GLN A 370 4.77 15.87 -11.07
CA GLN A 370 5.55 15.27 -9.99
C GLN A 370 6.09 13.89 -10.34
N PHE A 371 5.28 13.08 -11.02
CA PHE A 371 5.70 11.78 -11.53
C PHE A 371 6.91 11.93 -12.47
N VAL A 372 6.83 12.78 -13.49
CA VAL A 372 7.96 13.01 -14.41
C VAL A 372 9.17 13.60 -13.68
N TRP A 373 8.96 14.56 -12.76
CA TRP A 373 10.03 15.14 -11.94
C TRP A 373 10.81 14.07 -11.16
N THR A 374 10.08 13.12 -10.57
CA THR A 374 10.63 12.14 -9.63
C THR A 374 11.27 10.95 -10.35
N TYR A 375 10.58 10.39 -11.34
CA TYR A 375 10.96 9.12 -11.95
C TYR A 375 11.62 9.27 -13.32
N GLU A 376 11.39 10.39 -14.01
CA GLU A 376 11.87 10.64 -15.38
C GLU A 376 12.53 12.02 -15.51
N SER A 377 13.37 12.38 -14.54
CA SER A 377 14.02 13.70 -14.46
C SER A 377 14.87 14.09 -15.68
N GLY A 378 15.24 13.12 -16.54
CA GLY A 378 15.94 13.35 -17.80
C GLY A 378 15.03 13.59 -19.01
N LEU A 379 13.72 13.34 -18.89
CA LEU A 379 12.77 13.46 -20.00
C LEU A 379 12.37 14.90 -20.28
N ILE A 380 12.14 15.68 -19.21
CA ILE A 380 11.70 17.08 -19.30
C ILE A 380 12.63 17.91 -18.41
N PRO A 381 13.22 19.01 -18.92
CA PRO A 381 14.08 19.86 -18.11
C PRO A 381 13.38 20.35 -16.85
N GLN A 382 14.04 20.23 -15.70
CA GLN A 382 13.49 20.68 -14.40
C GLN A 382 12.96 22.13 -14.43
N PRO A 383 13.66 23.12 -15.04
CA PRO A 383 13.13 24.48 -15.16
C PRO A 383 11.80 24.56 -15.92
N ARG A 384 11.57 23.66 -16.88
CA ARG A 384 10.32 23.60 -17.65
C ARG A 384 9.15 23.12 -16.80
N LEU A 385 9.37 22.14 -15.93
CA LEU A 385 8.37 21.63 -14.96
C LEU A 385 8.10 22.67 -13.86
N GLN A 386 9.15 23.28 -13.31
CA GLN A 386 9.03 24.38 -12.34
C GLN A 386 8.20 25.54 -12.91
N SER A 387 8.46 25.94 -14.16
CA SER A 387 7.68 27.00 -14.82
C SER A 387 6.18 26.68 -14.87
N SER A 388 5.80 25.44 -15.17
CA SER A 388 4.39 25.01 -15.13
C SER A 388 3.80 25.09 -13.73
N MET A 389 4.54 24.63 -12.72
CA MET A 389 4.11 24.67 -11.31
C MET A 389 3.90 26.10 -10.82
N ARG A 390 4.79 27.04 -11.15
CA ARG A 390 4.68 28.46 -10.78
C ARG A 390 3.37 29.10 -11.27
N ARG A 391 2.80 28.65 -12.39
CA ARG A 391 1.51 29.17 -12.90
C ARG A 391 0.35 28.95 -11.92
N LEU A 392 0.48 27.99 -11.00
CA LEU A 392 -0.55 27.66 -10.03
C LEU A 392 -0.55 28.57 -8.79
N LEU A 393 0.46 29.44 -8.62
CA LEU A 393 0.51 30.38 -7.49
C LEU A 393 -0.68 31.35 -7.45
N SER A 394 -1.24 31.69 -8.62
CA SER A 394 -2.43 32.53 -8.73
C SER A 394 -3.73 31.80 -8.39
N ASN A 395 -3.72 30.47 -8.26
CA ASN A 395 -4.89 29.69 -7.86
C ASN A 395 -4.91 29.52 -6.34
N ASN A 396 -5.85 30.20 -5.66
CA ASN A 396 -5.96 30.20 -4.20
C ASN A 396 -6.07 28.79 -3.61
N ASP A 397 -6.85 27.90 -4.23
CA ASP A 397 -7.11 26.54 -3.71
C ASP A 397 -5.86 25.65 -3.75
N LEU A 398 -4.95 25.93 -4.71
CA LEU A 398 -3.74 25.13 -4.95
C LEU A 398 -2.46 25.82 -4.51
N ARG A 399 -2.56 27.04 -3.99
CA ARG A 399 -1.40 27.89 -3.68
C ARG A 399 -0.45 27.21 -2.69
N ILE A 400 -0.98 26.65 -1.61
CA ILE A 400 -0.17 25.97 -0.58
C ILE A 400 0.52 24.74 -1.18
N LEU A 401 -0.22 23.89 -1.89
CA LEU A 401 0.33 22.71 -2.58
C LEU A 401 1.47 23.13 -3.54
N THR A 402 1.26 24.22 -4.28
CA THR A 402 2.23 24.77 -5.22
C THR A 402 3.50 25.22 -4.50
N ILE A 403 3.37 26.04 -3.44
CA ILE A 403 4.51 26.53 -2.64
C ILE A 403 5.31 25.36 -2.07
N THR A 404 4.63 24.36 -1.49
CA THR A 404 5.27 23.17 -0.94
C THR A 404 6.05 22.40 -2.02
N ASN A 405 5.47 22.22 -3.21
CA ASN A 405 6.16 21.56 -4.31
C ASN A 405 7.37 22.34 -4.81
N LEU A 406 7.24 23.66 -4.97
CA LEU A 406 8.35 24.52 -5.38
C LEU A 406 9.50 24.50 -4.36
N ALA A 407 9.19 24.48 -3.05
CA ALA A 407 10.20 24.30 -2.01
C ALA A 407 10.92 22.95 -2.13
N ARG A 408 10.17 21.85 -2.30
CA ARG A 408 10.74 20.49 -2.50
C ARG A 408 11.60 20.41 -3.76
N TRP A 409 11.17 21.07 -4.82
CA TRP A 409 11.89 21.17 -6.10
C TRP A 409 13.03 22.20 -6.06
N LYS A 410 13.29 22.82 -4.90
CA LYS A 410 14.34 23.83 -4.67
C LYS A 410 14.28 24.98 -5.66
N ASP A 411 13.06 25.40 -5.99
CA ASP A 411 12.79 26.41 -6.98
C ASP A 411 12.93 27.83 -6.42
N TRP A 412 14.14 28.24 -6.08
CA TRP A 412 14.39 29.51 -5.37
C TRP A 412 14.03 30.74 -6.17
N ASP A 413 14.02 30.65 -7.50
CA ASP A 413 13.57 31.72 -8.41
C ASP A 413 12.10 32.12 -8.18
N SER A 414 11.30 31.30 -7.49
CA SER A 414 9.94 31.67 -7.07
C SER A 414 9.91 32.70 -5.94
N TRP A 415 11.03 32.92 -5.23
CA TRP A 415 11.10 33.78 -4.05
C TRP A 415 10.52 35.19 -4.25
N PRO A 416 10.87 35.96 -5.30
CA PRO A 416 10.36 37.32 -5.46
C PRO A 416 8.83 37.39 -5.58
N GLU A 417 8.22 36.40 -6.23
CA GLU A 417 6.77 36.32 -6.37
C GLU A 417 6.10 35.93 -5.05
N LEU A 418 6.69 35.00 -4.29
CA LEU A 418 6.19 34.60 -2.97
C LEU A 418 6.27 35.73 -1.96
N GLU A 419 7.35 36.50 -1.95
CA GLU A 419 7.47 37.69 -1.12
C GLU A 419 6.41 38.74 -1.49
N ARG A 420 6.22 38.98 -2.80
CA ARG A 420 5.18 39.89 -3.30
C ARG A 420 3.78 39.44 -2.87
N LEU A 421 3.49 38.14 -2.94
CA LEU A 421 2.22 37.55 -2.48
C LEU A 421 2.04 37.74 -0.97
N PHE A 422 3.08 37.50 -0.17
CA PHE A 422 3.05 37.69 1.28
C PHE A 422 2.67 39.11 1.67
N ARG A 423 3.35 40.08 1.06
CA ARG A 423 3.20 41.50 1.41
C ARG A 423 1.89 42.12 0.91
N ASN A 424 1.35 41.64 -0.21
CA ASN A 424 0.26 42.34 -0.91
C ASN A 424 -1.06 41.58 -1.00
N GLU A 425 -1.06 40.24 -0.99
CA GLU A 425 -2.22 39.46 -1.45
C GLU A 425 -2.72 38.40 -0.47
N CYS A 426 -1.94 37.99 0.53
CA CYS A 426 -2.36 36.95 1.48
C CYS A 426 -2.44 37.42 2.94
N ALA A 427 -2.71 38.70 3.19
CA ALA A 427 -2.86 39.25 4.53
C ALA A 427 -3.93 38.53 5.38
N ASP A 428 -5.02 38.11 4.75
CA ASP A 428 -6.12 37.37 5.40
C ASP A 428 -6.00 35.84 5.28
N ASP A 429 -4.94 35.32 4.66
CA ASP A 429 -4.70 33.89 4.45
C ASP A 429 -3.45 33.42 5.19
N ARG A 430 -3.65 33.14 6.48
CA ARG A 430 -2.60 32.67 7.38
C ARG A 430 -1.97 31.35 6.94
N ALA A 431 -2.70 30.49 6.26
CA ALA A 431 -2.20 29.19 5.82
C ALA A 431 -1.19 29.37 4.68
N THR A 432 -1.49 30.23 3.71
CA THR A 432 -0.54 30.64 2.67
C THR A 432 0.66 31.39 3.25
N GLN A 433 0.45 32.34 4.16
CA GLN A 433 1.55 33.04 4.84
C GLN A 433 2.53 32.06 5.49
N LYS A 434 2.00 31.04 6.20
CA LYS A 434 2.81 30.00 6.82
C LYS A 434 3.58 29.18 5.78
N ALA A 435 2.96 28.81 4.66
CA ALA A 435 3.65 28.09 3.59
C ALA A 435 4.80 28.91 2.97
N ILE A 436 4.62 30.22 2.80
CA ILE A 436 5.68 31.13 2.31
C ILE A 436 6.83 31.24 3.31
N VAL A 437 6.54 31.37 4.61
CA VAL A 437 7.57 31.36 5.66
C VAL A 437 8.37 30.05 5.62
N LEU A 438 7.71 28.91 5.48
CA LEU A 438 8.38 27.61 5.39
C LEU A 438 9.22 27.47 4.09
N PHE A 439 8.74 28.01 2.97
CA PHE A 439 9.54 28.11 1.75
C PHE A 439 10.81 28.96 2.00
N ALA A 440 10.67 30.12 2.63
CA ALA A 440 11.79 31.03 2.94
C ALA A 440 12.81 30.36 3.88
N GLU A 441 12.34 29.60 4.87
CA GLU A 441 13.16 28.79 5.79
C GLU A 441 14.01 27.75 5.06
N GLU A 442 13.51 27.17 3.97
CA GLU A 442 14.30 26.28 3.12
C GLU A 442 15.21 27.07 2.16
N CYS A 443 14.71 28.16 1.59
CA CYS A 443 15.46 29.02 0.67
C CYS A 443 16.69 29.64 1.36
N LYS A 444 16.61 30.04 2.64
CA LYS A 444 17.77 30.60 3.37
C LYS A 444 18.93 29.61 3.54
N LYS A 445 18.66 28.29 3.45
CA LYS A 445 19.69 27.25 3.53
C LYS A 445 20.41 27.05 2.20
N ALA A 446 19.92 27.67 1.11
CA ALA A 446 20.44 27.46 -0.23
C ALA A 446 21.81 28.13 -0.43
N THR A 447 22.78 27.33 -0.87
CA THR A 447 24.14 27.77 -1.15
C THR A 447 24.57 27.34 -2.55
N THR A 448 25.52 28.07 -3.12
CA THR A 448 26.28 27.65 -4.31
C THR A 448 27.11 26.40 -4.02
N ALA A 449 27.66 25.75 -5.04
CA ALA A 449 28.56 24.60 -4.88
C ALA A 449 29.81 24.90 -4.01
N GLY A 450 30.18 26.17 -3.86
CA GLY A 450 31.25 26.62 -2.95
C GLY A 450 30.80 26.94 -1.53
N GLY A 451 29.54 26.66 -1.17
CA GLY A 451 28.98 26.95 0.16
C GLY A 451 28.61 28.41 0.40
N ILE A 452 28.67 29.27 -0.63
CA ILE A 452 28.29 30.69 -0.53
C ILE A 452 26.76 30.78 -0.64
N PRO A 453 26.05 31.44 0.31
CA PRO A 453 24.61 31.66 0.20
C PRO A 453 24.22 32.33 -1.12
N LEU A 454 23.14 31.84 -1.74
CA LEU A 454 22.57 32.49 -2.92
C LEU A 454 22.07 33.90 -2.57
N GLU A 455 22.02 34.81 -3.54
CA GLU A 455 21.44 36.14 -3.34
C GLU A 455 20.00 36.07 -2.81
N LEU A 456 19.21 35.15 -3.37
CA LEU A 456 17.85 34.85 -2.93
C LEU A 456 17.79 34.27 -1.50
N ALA A 457 18.83 33.54 -1.06
CA ALA A 457 18.92 33.04 0.32
C ALA A 457 19.12 34.19 1.32
N ASN A 458 19.90 35.21 0.94
CA ASN A 458 20.06 36.42 1.76
C ASN A 458 18.75 37.23 1.81
N ALA A 459 18.06 37.38 0.68
CA ALA A 459 16.76 38.05 0.64
C ALA A 459 15.72 37.33 1.52
N ALA A 460 15.63 36.01 1.45
CA ALA A 460 14.79 35.20 2.32
C ALA A 460 15.16 35.36 3.81
N THR A 461 16.44 35.47 4.13
CA THR A 461 16.91 35.70 5.51
C THR A 461 16.44 37.04 6.06
N ILE A 462 16.53 38.11 5.25
CA ILE A 462 16.06 39.45 5.64
C ILE A 462 14.54 39.42 5.86
N PHE A 463 13.80 38.84 4.92
CA PHE A 463 12.35 38.68 5.04
C PHE A 463 11.94 37.94 6.31
N LEU A 464 12.60 36.82 6.64
CA LEU A 464 12.25 36.04 7.83
C LEU A 464 12.41 36.85 9.12
N ALA A 465 13.47 37.67 9.21
CA ALA A 465 13.68 38.56 10.36
C ALA A 465 12.59 39.64 10.47
N GLU A 466 12.16 40.21 9.34
CA GLU A 466 11.04 41.18 9.30
C GLU A 466 9.71 40.52 9.68
N ALA A 467 9.41 39.38 9.05
CA ALA A 467 8.17 38.64 9.27
C ALA A 467 8.05 38.10 10.69
N GLU A 468 9.15 37.73 11.36
CA GLU A 468 9.12 37.29 12.76
C GLU A 468 8.74 38.44 13.72
N VAL A 469 9.14 39.67 13.39
CA VAL A 469 8.78 40.86 14.18
C VAL A 469 7.33 41.27 13.93
N GLU A 470 6.90 41.27 12.67
CA GLU A 470 5.55 41.70 12.27
C GLU A 470 4.47 40.66 12.60
N HIS A 471 4.81 39.38 12.47
CA HIS A 471 3.89 38.24 12.56
C HIS A 471 4.45 37.10 13.43
N PRO A 472 4.76 37.34 14.73
CA PRO A 472 5.39 36.35 15.61
C PRO A 472 4.56 35.07 15.78
N GLU A 473 3.26 35.13 15.51
CA GLU A 473 2.35 33.99 15.54
C GLU A 473 2.55 32.98 14.39
N LEU A 474 3.26 33.33 13.32
CA LEU A 474 3.63 32.42 12.23
C LEU A 474 4.81 31.51 12.61
N PHE A 475 5.61 31.90 13.60
CA PHE A 475 6.88 31.27 13.99
C PHE A 475 6.78 30.37 15.23
N ARG A 476 5.62 30.30 15.89
CA ARG A 476 5.42 29.46 17.08
C ARG A 476 5.25 27.98 16.71
N ALA A 477 6.20 27.15 17.16
CA ALA A 477 6.25 25.69 17.10
C ALA A 477 5.64 25.07 15.82
N THR A 478 6.43 25.06 14.74
CA THR A 478 6.12 24.26 13.55
C THR A 478 7.13 23.13 13.43
N ASN A 479 6.65 21.90 13.28
CA ASN A 479 7.49 20.77 12.95
C ASN A 479 7.83 20.85 11.45
N ASN A 480 9.00 21.41 11.10
CA ASN A 480 9.42 21.58 9.69
C ASN A 480 9.41 20.26 8.90
N ALA A 481 9.49 19.12 9.58
CA ALA A 481 9.39 17.80 8.97
C ALA A 481 8.04 17.54 8.27
N GLU A 482 6.93 18.12 8.72
CA GLU A 482 5.62 17.90 8.06
C GLU A 482 5.49 18.66 6.73
N PHE A 483 6.18 19.80 6.57
CA PHE A 483 6.07 20.62 5.36
C PHE A 483 6.77 19.97 4.16
N LEU A 484 7.96 19.42 4.39
CA LEU A 484 8.71 18.71 3.34
C LEU A 484 8.18 17.30 3.10
N GLY A 485 7.34 16.75 3.97
CA GLY A 485 6.97 15.33 3.99
C GLY A 485 8.08 14.47 4.62
N PRO A 486 7.82 13.17 4.86
CA PRO A 486 8.87 12.21 5.22
C PRO A 486 9.94 12.07 4.13
#